data_AF-A0ABD0LTB2-F1
#
_entry.id   AF-A0ABD0LTB2-F1
#
_cell.length_a   1.000
_cell.length_b   1.000
_cell.length_c   1.000
_cell.angle_alpha   90.00
_cell.angle_beta   90.00
_cell.angle_gamma   90.00
#
_symmetry.space_group_name_H-M   'P 1'
#
loop_
_entity.id
_entity.type
_entity.pdbx_description
1 polymer ?
#
loop_
_entity_poly.entity_id
_entity_poly.type
_entity_poly.pdbx_seq_one_letter_code
_entity_poly.pdbx_strand_id
1 'polypeptide(L)'
;WYGATQALTTLGFVGVNLAFLLIILQIFVDKCKGVAEIAFWNFIQCILTSVCYLIAIIVFAASFDDSFDGGRISDEELGYSWGLALVALAFNGIAVTILQFMEGKGAPKS
;
A
#
# COMPACT_ATOMS: atom_id res chain seq x y z
N TRP A 1 -17.27 8.01 9.88
CA TRP A 1 -15.84 8.10 9.55
C TRP A 1 -15.05 6.91 10.09
N TYR A 2 -15.13 6.58 11.39
CA TYR A 2 -14.35 5.49 12.01
C TYR A 2 -14.44 4.13 11.28
N GLY A 3 -15.66 3.65 11.00
CA GLY A 3 -15.85 2.39 10.26
C GLY A 3 -15.32 2.41 8.82
N ALA A 4 -15.37 3.57 8.14
CA ALA A 4 -14.82 3.72 6.80
C ALA A 4 -13.29 3.74 6.80
N THR A 5 -12.67 4.45 7.75
CA THR A 5 -11.22 4.43 7.99
C THR A 5 -10.76 3.01 8.33
N GLN A 6 -11.46 2.31 9.23
CA GLN A 6 -11.13 0.95 9.61
C GLN A 6 -11.22 -0.02 8.42
N ALA A 7 -12.28 0.06 7.61
CA ALA A 7 -12.44 -0.77 6.42
C ALA A 7 -11.33 -0.51 5.39
N LEU A 8 -11.01 0.75 5.10
CA LEU A 8 -9.95 1.12 4.15
C LEU A 8 -8.55 0.72 4.65
N THR A 9 -8.29 0.85 5.96
CA THR A 9 -7.03 0.42 6.58
C THR A 9 -6.89 -1.10 6.53
N THR A 10 -7.99 -1.84 6.77
CA THR A 10 -8.00 -3.31 6.70
C THR A 10 -7.81 -3.79 5.25
N LEU A 11 -8.46 -3.15 4.28
CA LEU A 11 -8.27 -3.42 2.87
C LEU A 11 -6.82 -3.13 2.44
N GLY A 12 -6.26 -2.02 2.94
CA GLY A 12 -4.84 -1.68 2.80
C GLY A 12 -3.92 -2.79 3.33
N PHE A 13 -4.16 -3.27 4.55
CA PHE A 13 -3.38 -4.34 5.16
C PHE A 13 -3.47 -5.64 4.36
N VAL A 14 -4.67 -6.07 3.97
CA VAL A 14 -4.88 -7.28 3.16
C VAL A 14 -4.19 -7.14 1.80
N GLY A 15 -4.29 -5.98 1.17
CA GLY A 15 -3.68 -5.71 -0.13
C GLY A 15 -2.15 -5.77 -0.10
N VAL A 16 -1.50 -5.28 0.96
CA VAL A 16 -0.03 -5.40 1.13
C VAL A 16 0.38 -6.86 1.33
N ASN A 17 -0.36 -7.61 2.16
CA ASN A 17 -0.05 -9.03 2.39
C ASN A 17 -0.24 -9.88 1.13
N LEU A 18 -1.29 -9.60 0.35
CA LEU A 18 -1.51 -10.26 -0.93
C LEU A 18 -0.40 -9.92 -1.93
N ALA A 19 0.10 -8.68 -1.94
CA ALA A 19 1.21 -8.28 -2.79
C ALA A 19 2.51 -9.01 -2.42
N PHE A 20 2.79 -9.15 -1.13
CA PHE A 20 3.92 -9.93 -0.63
C PHE A 20 3.83 -11.40 -1.04
N LEU A 21 2.65 -12.00 -0.94
CA LEU A 21 2.42 -13.37 -1.40
C LEU A 21 2.70 -13.52 -2.91
N LEU A 22 2.22 -12.57 -3.74
CA LEU A 22 2.47 -12.60 -5.19
C LEU A 22 3.95 -12.46 -5.52
N ILE A 23 4.70 -11.62 -4.81
CA ILE A 23 6.16 -11.50 -4.97
C ILE A 23 6.86 -12.82 -4.62
N ILE A 24 6.47 -13.47 -3.52
CA ILE A 24 7.02 -14.78 -3.15
C ILE A 24 6.75 -15.80 -4.25
N LEU A 25 5.53 -15.84 -4.80
CA LEU A 25 5.20 -16.74 -5.90
C LEU A 25 6.05 -16.47 -7.14
N GLN A 26 6.28 -15.20 -7.50
CA GLN A 26 7.13 -14.86 -8.65
C GLN A 26 8.61 -15.21 -8.45
N ILE A 27 9.13 -15.17 -7.21
CA ILE A 27 10.54 -15.47 -6.93
C ILE A 27 10.79 -16.97 -6.77
N PHE A 28 9.94 -17.65 -5.99
CA PHE A 28 10.20 -19.01 -5.51
C PHE A 28 9.43 -20.10 -6.26
N VAL A 29 8.35 -19.78 -6.97
CA VAL A 29 7.57 -20.78 -7.71
C VAL A 29 7.94 -20.72 -9.19
N ASP A 30 8.63 -21.75 -9.67
CA ASP A 30 9.11 -21.83 -11.06
C ASP A 30 8.01 -21.63 -12.11
N LYS A 31 6.77 -22.03 -11.80
CA LYS A 31 5.60 -21.85 -12.69
C LYS A 31 5.11 -20.41 -12.80
N CYS A 32 5.41 -19.56 -11.81
CA CYS A 32 4.96 -18.17 -11.74
C CYS A 32 6.11 -17.17 -12.00
N LYS A 33 7.33 -17.68 -12.12
CA LYS A 33 8.55 -16.89 -12.30
C LYS A 33 8.57 -16.22 -13.68
N GLY A 34 8.75 -14.90 -13.68
CA GLY A 34 8.85 -14.11 -14.92
C GLY A 34 7.54 -13.90 -15.68
N VAL A 35 6.39 -14.29 -15.11
CA VAL A 35 5.08 -14.02 -15.73
C VAL A 35 4.74 -12.54 -15.56
N ALA A 36 4.88 -11.77 -16.65
CA ALA A 36 4.65 -10.32 -16.67
C ALA A 36 3.21 -9.94 -16.27
N GLU A 37 2.24 -10.81 -16.52
CA GLU A 37 0.85 -10.58 -16.14
C GLU A 37 0.66 -10.57 -14.61
N ILE A 38 1.30 -11.50 -13.89
CA ILE A 38 1.26 -11.53 -12.42
C ILE A 38 1.91 -10.27 -11.85
N ALA A 39 3.04 -9.84 -12.46
CA ALA A 39 3.69 -8.59 -12.08
C ALA A 39 2.69 -7.44 -12.26
N PHE A 40 2.14 -7.26 -13.46
CA PHE A 40 1.23 -6.16 -13.76
C PHE A 40 0.01 -6.10 -12.83
N TRP A 41 -0.61 -7.24 -12.51
CA TRP A 41 -1.72 -7.26 -11.56
C TRP A 41 -1.29 -6.91 -10.13
N ASN A 42 -0.10 -7.36 -9.73
CA ASN A 42 0.48 -6.98 -8.44
C ASN A 42 0.76 -5.46 -8.36
N PHE A 43 1.14 -4.82 -9.46
CA PHE A 43 1.29 -3.36 -9.55
C PHE A 43 -0.01 -2.63 -9.27
N ILE A 44 -1.04 -2.99 -10.02
CA ILE A 44 -2.36 -2.36 -9.93
C ILE A 44 -2.89 -2.51 -8.50
N GLN A 45 -2.78 -3.71 -7.94
CA GLN A 45 -3.19 -3.97 -6.57
C GLN A 45 -2.42 -3.11 -5.57
N CYS A 46 -1.10 -2.99 -5.70
CA CYS A 46 -0.29 -2.16 -4.79
C CYS A 46 -0.68 -0.67 -4.87
N ILE A 47 -0.98 -0.17 -6.07
CA ILE A 47 -1.48 1.20 -6.24
C ILE A 47 -2.83 1.36 -5.56
N LEU A 48 -3.79 0.47 -5.84
CA LEU A 48 -5.12 0.52 -5.22
C LEU A 48 -5.04 0.48 -3.70
N THR A 49 -4.21 -0.41 -3.18
CA THR A 49 -3.96 -0.58 -1.74
C THR A 49 -3.40 0.70 -1.13
N SER A 50 -2.41 1.32 -1.78
CA SER A 50 -1.78 2.56 -1.31
C SER A 50 -2.76 3.74 -1.35
N VAL A 51 -3.59 3.84 -2.40
CA VAL A 51 -4.64 4.86 -2.52
C VAL A 51 -5.70 4.69 -1.44
N CYS A 52 -6.19 3.47 -1.22
CA CYS A 52 -7.15 3.19 -0.15
C CYS A 52 -6.59 3.57 1.23
N TYR A 53 -5.31 3.30 1.47
CA TYR A 53 -4.64 3.67 2.72
C TYR A 53 -4.52 5.19 2.87
N LEU A 54 -4.11 5.91 1.81
CA LEU A 54 -4.03 7.37 1.80
C LEU A 54 -5.40 8.01 2.11
N ILE A 55 -6.46 7.54 1.46
CA ILE A 55 -7.82 8.03 1.70
C ILE A 55 -8.24 7.77 3.16
N ALA A 56 -7.93 6.59 3.71
CA ALA A 56 -8.25 6.26 5.10
C ALA A 56 -7.67 7.29 6.08
N ILE A 57 -6.42 7.69 5.84
CA ILE A 57 -5.67 8.62 6.69
C ILE A 57 -6.13 10.06 6.49
N ILE A 58 -6.45 10.48 5.26
CA ILE A 58 -7.02 11.82 5.02
C ILE A 58 -8.37 11.94 5.75
N VAL A 59 -9.24 10.94 5.62
CA VAL A 59 -10.54 10.92 6.30
C VAL A 59 -10.36 10.88 7.82
N PHE A 60 -9.40 10.09 8.30
CA PHE A 60 -9.06 10.04 9.72
C PHE A 60 -8.58 11.40 10.23
N ALA A 61 -7.60 12.01 9.59
CA ALA A 61 -7.04 13.30 9.99
C ALA A 61 -8.12 14.40 10.01
N ALA A 62 -8.91 14.52 8.93
CA ALA A 62 -9.97 15.53 8.85
C ALA A 62 -11.08 15.30 9.89
N SER A 63 -11.48 14.05 10.12
CA SER A 63 -12.55 13.75 11.07
C SER A 63 -12.08 13.76 12.53
N PHE A 64 -10.79 13.47 12.77
CA PHE A 64 -10.22 13.46 14.11
C PHE A 64 -10.05 14.89 14.62
N ASP A 65 -9.59 15.82 13.78
CA ASP A 65 -9.51 17.25 14.11
C ASP A 65 -10.89 17.82 14.48
N ASP A 66 -11.92 17.52 13.69
CA ASP A 66 -13.31 17.98 13.94
C ASP A 66 -13.98 17.32 15.16
N SER A 67 -13.60 16.08 15.52
CA SER A 67 -14.29 15.31 16.57
C SER A 67 -13.62 15.37 17.94
N PHE A 68 -12.37 15.83 18.01
CA PHE A 68 -11.53 15.74 19.20
C PHE A 68 -11.20 17.12 19.78
N ASP A 69 -12.23 17.93 20.04
CA ASP A 69 -12.17 19.23 20.77
C ASP A 69 -11.85 19.06 22.28
N GLY A 70 -11.14 17.97 22.64
CA GLY A 70 -10.97 17.44 23.99
C GLY A 70 -9.57 16.87 24.26
N GLY A 71 -8.53 17.54 23.76
CA GLY A 71 -7.19 17.65 24.39
C GLY A 71 -6.49 16.40 24.95
N ARG A 72 -6.63 15.21 24.35
CA ARG A 72 -5.95 13.99 24.85
C ARG A 72 -5.01 13.28 23.89
N ILE A 73 -4.94 13.70 22.63
CA ILE A 73 -3.89 13.28 21.70
C ILE A 73 -3.16 14.54 21.28
N SER A 74 -1.86 14.63 21.55
CA SER A 74 -1.05 15.76 21.11
C SER A 74 -0.96 15.76 19.59
N ASP A 75 -1.14 16.90 18.95
CA ASP A 75 -1.05 17.08 17.49
C ASP A 75 0.22 16.45 16.88
N GLU A 76 1.30 16.33 17.67
CA GLU A 76 2.53 15.64 17.31
C GLU A 76 2.37 14.14 16.98
N GLU A 77 1.51 13.41 17.69
CA GLU A 77 1.29 11.96 17.45
C GLU A 77 0.49 11.71 16.16
N LEU A 78 -0.49 12.59 15.89
CA LEU A 78 -1.26 12.57 14.63
C LEU A 78 -0.35 12.89 13.44
N GLY A 79 0.50 13.91 13.57
CA GLY A 79 1.48 14.29 12.55
C GLY A 79 2.46 13.16 12.22
N TYR A 80 2.91 12.42 13.24
CA TYR A 80 3.82 11.28 13.05
C TYR A 80 3.17 10.13 12.28
N SER A 81 1.92 9.78 12.62
CA SER A 81 1.16 8.73 11.90
C SER A 81 0.91 9.08 10.43
N TRP A 82 0.64 10.36 10.15
CA TRP A 82 0.43 10.87 8.80
C TRP A 82 1.73 10.83 7.97
N GLY A 83 2.84 11.27 8.57
CA GLY A 83 4.17 11.21 7.94
C GLY A 83 4.60 9.80 7.59
N LEU A 84 4.42 8.85 8.51
CA LEU A 84 4.72 7.42 8.29
C LEU A 84 3.92 6.84 7.13
N ALA A 85 2.67 7.26 6.97
CA ALA A 85 1.84 6.73 5.90
C ALA A 85 2.20 7.26 4.51
N LEU A 86 2.60 8.53 4.42
CA LEU A 86 3.17 9.08 3.18
C LEU A 86 4.47 8.36 2.80
N VAL A 87 5.32 8.09 3.79
CA VAL A 87 6.54 7.31 3.59
C VAL A 87 6.22 5.89 3.14
N ALA A 88 5.25 5.22 3.75
CA ALA A 88 4.79 3.89 3.34
C ALA A 88 4.24 3.87 1.91
N LEU A 89 3.50 4.92 1.51
CA LEU A 89 3.00 5.08 0.15
C LEU A 89 4.15 5.28 -0.86
N ALA A 90 5.15 6.09 -0.51
CA ALA A 90 6.34 6.29 -1.34
C ALA A 90 7.15 5.00 -1.49
N PHE A 91 7.37 4.25 -0.41
CA PHE A 91 8.09 2.98 -0.45
C PHE A 91 7.34 1.92 -1.26
N ASN A 92 6.03 1.75 -1.06
CA ASN A 92 5.24 0.81 -1.86
C ASN A 92 5.25 1.22 -3.35
N GLY A 93 5.06 2.50 -3.66
CA GLY A 93 5.10 2.98 -5.04
C GLY A 93 6.46 2.72 -5.71
N ILE A 94 7.57 3.07 -5.03
CA ILE A 94 8.92 2.93 -5.57
C ILE A 94 9.33 1.45 -5.67
N ALA A 95 9.13 0.65 -4.61
CA ALA A 95 9.52 -0.75 -4.60
C ALA A 95 8.82 -1.54 -5.72
N VAL A 96 7.52 -1.31 -5.89
CA VAL A 96 6.74 -1.98 -6.92
C VAL A 96 7.18 -1.50 -8.30
N THR A 97 7.35 -0.19 -8.52
CA THR A 97 7.79 0.34 -9.83
C THR A 97 9.17 -0.21 -10.24
N ILE A 98 10.11 -0.27 -9.29
CA ILE A 98 11.47 -0.79 -9.55
C ILE A 98 11.41 -2.29 -9.88
N LEU A 99 10.66 -3.08 -9.10
CA LEU A 99 10.54 -4.53 -9.32
C LEU A 99 9.89 -4.86 -10.67
N GLN A 100 8.84 -4.12 -11.06
CA GLN A 100 8.19 -4.24 -12.38
C GLN A 100 9.17 -3.97 -13.53
N PHE A 101 9.97 -2.91 -13.38
CA PHE A 101 10.91 -2.48 -14.41
C PHE A 101 12.07 -3.47 -14.56
N MET A 102 12.48 -4.12 -13.46
CA MET A 102 13.49 -5.17 -13.45
C MET A 102 12.97 -6.47 -14.06
N GLU A 103 11.75 -6.91 -13.74
CA GLU A 103 11.15 -8.11 -14.33
C GLU A 103 10.83 -7.92 -15.83
N GLY A 104 10.34 -6.75 -16.24
CA GLY A 104 10.07 -6.43 -17.65
C GLY A 104 11.32 -6.42 -18.54
N LYS A 105 12.51 -6.22 -17.97
CA LYS A 105 13.80 -6.33 -18.68
C LYS A 105 14.43 -7.72 -18.62
N GLY A 106 14.08 -8.51 -17.61
CA GLY A 106 14.65 -9.85 -17.35
C GLY A 106 13.92 -10.99 -18.06
N ALA A 107 12.70 -10.77 -18.55
CA ALA A 107 11.95 -11.80 -19.28
C ALA A 107 12.69 -12.19 -20.59
N PRO A 108 13.14 -13.44 -20.75
CA PRO A 108 13.65 -13.89 -22.04
C PRO A 108 12.53 -13.76 -23.06
N LYS A 109 12.83 -13.08 -24.17
CA LYS A 109 11.92 -12.99 -25.31
C LYS A 109 11.66 -14.43 -25.79
N SER A 110 10.50 -14.99 -25.47
CA SER A 110 10.02 -16.23 -26.08
C SER A 110 9.57 -15.97 -27.50
#